data_AF-A0AAX1NBJ0-F1
#
_entry.id   AF-A0AAX1NBJ0-F1
#
_cell.length_a   1.000
_cell.length_b   1.000
_cell.length_c   1.000
_cell.angle_alpha   90.00
_cell.angle_beta   90.00
_cell.angle_gamma   90.00
#
_symmetry.space_group_name_H-M   'P 1'
#
loop_
_entity.id
_entity.type
_entity.pdbx_description
1 polymer ?
#
loop_
_entity_poly.entity_id
_entity_poly.type
_entity_poly.pdbx_seq_one_letter_code
_entity_poly.pdbx_strand_id
1 'polypeptide(L)'
;MLNLEHKELSKVAGRYTGKLFKVIDDFKYEVEAQTSLTFDESNNLHLEIFMDGCGSGEMCLLTKEVNNDVFEVCCDDADEHLSGKIDAYNKMLSFKVESPRSGETEFVGCL
;
A
#
# COMPACT_ATOMS: atom_id res chain seq x y z
N MET A 1 -14.75 3.82 13.75
CA MET A 1 -14.39 2.90 12.65
C MET A 1 -15.58 2.80 11.74
N LEU A 2 -15.45 3.24 10.49
CA LEU A 2 -16.50 3.10 9.48
C LEU A 2 -16.27 1.79 8.75
N ASN A 3 -17.22 0.86 8.88
CA ASN A 3 -17.33 -0.32 8.01
C ASN A 3 -17.75 0.18 6.63
N LEU A 4 -16.79 0.33 5.71
CA LEU A 4 -17.10 0.56 4.31
C LEU A 4 -17.73 -0.71 3.72
N GLU A 5 -18.73 -0.56 2.86
CA GLU A 5 -19.38 -1.70 2.22
C GLU A 5 -18.35 -2.48 1.37
N HIS A 6 -18.19 -3.77 1.65
CA HIS A 6 -17.26 -4.72 1.02
C HIS A 6 -17.20 -4.64 -0.53
N LYS A 7 -18.23 -4.11 -1.18
CA LYS A 7 -18.37 -3.99 -2.64
C LYS A 7 -17.50 -2.92 -3.31
N GLU A 8 -17.04 -1.91 -2.59
CA GLU A 8 -16.30 -0.80 -3.24
C GLU A 8 -14.80 -1.04 -3.25
N LEU A 9 -14.23 -1.49 -2.13
CA LEU A 9 -12.81 -1.81 -2.02
C LEU A 9 -12.45 -3.17 -2.65
N SER A 10 -13.39 -4.10 -2.85
CA SER A 10 -13.10 -5.35 -3.57
C SER A 10 -12.66 -5.14 -5.03
N LYS A 11 -12.97 -3.98 -5.62
CA LYS A 11 -12.51 -3.60 -6.97
C LYS A 11 -11.02 -3.30 -7.04
N VAL A 12 -10.38 -3.03 -5.89
CA VAL A 12 -8.95 -2.72 -5.78
C VAL A 12 -8.13 -3.90 -5.27
N ALA A 13 -8.77 -5.04 -4.98
CA ALA A 13 -8.06 -6.27 -4.70
C ALA A 13 -7.29 -6.74 -5.94
N GLY A 14 -6.03 -7.11 -5.75
CA GLY A 14 -5.19 -7.72 -6.77
C GLY A 14 -3.77 -7.19 -6.76
N ARG A 15 -3.02 -7.48 -7.84
CA ARG A 15 -1.59 -7.22 -7.92
C ARG A 15 -1.31 -5.93 -8.66
N TYR A 16 -0.60 -5.02 -8.00
CA TYR A 16 -0.13 -3.79 -8.57
C TYR A 16 1.30 -3.95 -9.04
N THR A 17 1.60 -3.40 -10.22
CA THR A 17 2.97 -3.26 -10.71
C THR A 17 3.32 -1.79 -10.79
N GLY A 18 4.53 -1.43 -10.39
CA GLY A 18 4.87 -0.03 -10.24
C GLY A 18 6.34 0.23 -10.01
N LYS A 19 6.61 1.49 -9.66
CA LYS A 19 7.92 1.97 -9.27
C LYS A 19 7.98 2.15 -7.77
N LEU A 20 9.03 1.60 -7.19
CA LEU A 20 9.42 1.81 -5.82
C LEU A 20 10.62 2.76 -5.80
N PHE A 21 10.49 3.83 -5.05
CA PHE A 21 11.52 4.81 -4.83
C PHE A 21 12.06 4.67 -3.42
N LYS A 22 13.38 4.48 -3.28
CA LYS A 22 14.04 4.33 -1.99
C LYS A 22 15.07 5.43 -1.79
N VAL A 23 15.10 6.04 -0.61
CA VAL A 23 16.12 7.04 -0.25
C VAL A 23 17.16 6.40 0.67
N ILE A 24 18.43 6.39 0.24
CA ILE A 24 19.58 5.90 1.03
C ILE A 24 20.70 6.93 0.89
N ASP A 25 21.21 7.43 2.02
CA ASP A 25 22.35 8.36 2.07
C ASP A 25 22.22 9.56 1.09
N ASP A 26 21.05 10.21 1.07
CA ASP A 26 20.67 11.32 0.18
C ASP A 26 20.54 10.97 -1.32
N PHE A 27 20.65 9.70 -1.71
CA PHE A 27 20.40 9.24 -3.07
C PHE A 27 19.02 8.59 -3.20
N LYS A 28 18.27 9.00 -4.24
CA LYS A 28 16.99 8.39 -4.63
C LYS A 28 17.23 7.29 -5.66
N TYR A 29 16.87 6.07 -5.30
CA TYR A 29 16.90 4.89 -6.17
C TYR A 29 15.49 4.59 -6.68
N GLU A 30 15.38 4.18 -7.94
CA GLU A 30 14.13 3.71 -8.54
C GLU A 30 14.28 2.22 -8.87
N VAL A 31 13.31 1.42 -8.45
CA VAL A 31 13.27 -0.02 -8.66
C VAL A 31 11.87 -0.42 -9.15
N GLU A 32 11.77 -1.41 -10.01
CA GLU A 32 10.48 -2.01 -10.33
C GLU A 32 10.05 -2.91 -9.17
N ALA A 33 8.79 -2.78 -8.76
CA ALA A 33 8.24 -3.55 -7.66
C ALA A 33 6.83 -4.03 -7.97
N GLN A 34 6.43 -5.08 -7.26
CA GLN A 34 5.07 -5.56 -7.26
C GLN A 34 4.51 -5.51 -5.85
N THR A 35 3.23 -5.22 -5.73
CA THR A 35 2.50 -5.31 -4.46
C THR A 35 1.17 -6.00 -4.67
N SER A 36 0.58 -6.54 -3.61
CA SER A 36 -0.74 -7.15 -3.65
C SER A 36 -1.63 -6.57 -2.58
N LEU A 37 -2.87 -6.24 -2.95
CA LEU A 37 -3.94 -5.90 -2.01
C LEU A 37 -4.91 -7.08 -1.91
N THR A 38 -5.16 -7.55 -0.69
CA THR A 38 -6.07 -8.67 -0.39
C THR A 38 -7.02 -8.32 0.75
N PHE A 39 -8.10 -9.08 0.90
CA PHE A 39 -9.00 -8.97 2.06
C PHE A 39 -8.96 -10.26 2.87
N ASP A 40 -8.98 -10.13 4.20
CA ASP A 40 -9.15 -11.27 5.09
C ASP A 40 -10.63 -11.62 5.32
N GLU A 41 -10.87 -12.69 6.06
CA GLU A 41 -12.23 -13.15 6.44
C GLU A 41 -12.99 -12.14 7.30
N SER A 42 -12.30 -11.20 7.94
CA SER A 42 -12.86 -10.12 8.75
C SER A 42 -13.07 -8.82 7.96
N ASN A 43 -12.85 -8.83 6.64
CA ASN A 43 -12.92 -7.67 5.77
C ASN A 43 -11.92 -6.55 6.10
N ASN A 44 -10.72 -6.92 6.55
CA ASN A 44 -9.60 -5.98 6.62
C ASN A 44 -8.81 -6.02 5.31
N LEU A 45 -8.33 -4.86 4.88
CA LEU A 45 -7.47 -4.73 3.71
C LEU A 45 -6.02 -5.02 4.11
N HIS A 46 -5.36 -5.90 3.37
CA HIS A 46 -3.96 -6.27 3.57
C HIS A 46 -3.13 -5.85 2.39
N LEU A 47 -1.92 -5.35 2.67
CA LEU A 47 -0.91 -5.03 1.67
C LEU A 47 0.29 -5.95 1.85
N GLU A 48 0.70 -6.60 0.77
CA GLU A 48 1.95 -7.37 0.67
C GLU A 48 2.86 -6.72 -0.37
N ILE A 49 4.14 -6.56 -0.04
CA ILE A 49 5.15 -5.96 -0.92
C ILE A 49 6.10 -7.06 -1.40
N PHE A 50 6.37 -7.13 -2.70
CA PHE A 50 7.33 -8.07 -3.29
C PHE A 50 8.55 -7.31 -3.80
N MET A 51 9.70 -7.51 -3.14
CA MET A 51 11.00 -6.99 -3.59
C MET A 51 11.97 -8.15 -3.83
N ASP A 52 12.46 -8.29 -5.06
CA ASP A 52 13.58 -9.18 -5.46
C ASP A 52 13.61 -10.58 -4.82
N GLY A 53 12.47 -11.29 -4.84
CA GLY A 53 12.40 -12.69 -4.40
C GLY A 53 12.42 -12.91 -2.88
N CYS A 54 12.48 -11.84 -2.09
CA CYS A 54 12.16 -11.89 -0.66
C CYS A 54 10.69 -11.49 -0.48
N GLY A 55 9.86 -12.43 0.01
CA GLY A 55 8.52 -12.10 0.50
C GLY A 55 8.67 -11.12 1.66
N SER A 56 8.08 -9.93 1.53
CA SER A 56 8.14 -8.89 2.57
C SER A 56 6.76 -8.65 3.16
N GLY A 57 6.75 -8.15 4.40
CA GLY A 57 5.68 -8.29 5.37
C GLY A 57 4.27 -7.94 4.87
N GLU A 58 3.31 -8.69 5.40
CA GLU A 58 1.88 -8.42 5.26
C GLU A 58 1.47 -7.39 6.32
N MET A 59 0.81 -6.32 5.88
CA MET A 59 0.34 -5.24 6.75
C MET A 59 -1.17 -5.09 6.65
N CYS A 60 -1.83 -5.06 7.81
CA CYS A 60 -3.25 -4.75 7.88
C CYS A 60 -3.45 -3.22 7.82
N LEU A 61 -4.14 -2.76 6.80
CA LEU A 61 -4.37 -1.35 6.52
C LEU A 61 -5.67 -0.84 7.16
N LEU A 62 -5.57 0.29 7.86
CA LEU A 62 -6.71 1.12 8.18
C LEU A 62 -7.09 1.93 6.94
N THR A 63 -8.38 1.94 6.60
CA THR A 63 -8.89 2.64 5.43
C THR A 63 -9.85 3.76 5.83
N LYS A 64 -9.81 4.87 5.08
CA LYS A 64 -10.69 6.01 5.25
C LYS A 64 -11.09 6.55 3.88
N GLU A 65 -12.38 6.57 3.60
CA GLU A 65 -12.91 7.17 2.38
C GLU A 65 -12.71 8.69 2.38
N VAL A 66 -12.17 9.23 1.28
CA VAL A 66 -12.00 10.67 1.05
C VAL A 66 -13.04 11.18 0.04
N ASN A 67 -13.31 10.40 -0.99
CA ASN A 67 -14.40 10.58 -1.95
C ASN A 67 -14.83 9.21 -2.50
N ASN A 68 -15.86 9.17 -3.36
CA ASN A 68 -16.46 7.93 -3.89
C ASN A 68 -15.47 6.87 -4.42
N ASP A 69 -14.29 7.26 -4.91
CA ASP A 69 -13.33 6.32 -5.51
C ASP A 69 -11.92 6.46 -4.91
N VAL A 70 -11.71 7.35 -3.93
CA VAL A 70 -10.39 7.61 -3.34
C VAL A 70 -10.42 7.32 -1.85
N PHE A 71 -9.52 6.44 -1.44
CA PHE A 71 -9.35 5.99 -0.07
C PHE A 71 -7.96 6.35 0.42
N GLU A 72 -7.87 6.97 1.59
CA GLU A 72 -6.64 7.05 2.37
C GLU A 72 -6.42 5.70 3.05
N VAL A 73 -5.19 5.21 3.01
CA VAL A 73 -4.77 4.02 3.74
C VAL A 73 -3.60 4.34 4.66
N CYS A 74 -3.59 3.74 5.84
CA CYS A 74 -2.45 3.83 6.74
C CYS A 74 -2.26 2.55 7.55
N CYS A 75 -1.03 2.36 8.03
CA CYS A 75 -0.69 1.33 9.00
C CYS A 75 0.32 1.93 9.98
N ASP A 76 0.07 1.75 11.27
CA ASP A 76 1.00 2.11 12.33
C ASP A 76 1.39 0.80 13.03
N ASP A 77 2.57 0.27 12.70
CA ASP A 77 3.20 -0.83 13.45
C ASP A 77 4.32 -0.26 14.34
N ALA A 78 4.77 -1.01 15.33
CA ALA A 78 5.62 -0.55 16.43
C ALA A 78 6.86 0.26 15.99
N ASP A 79 7.41 -0.05 14.81
CA ASP A 79 8.56 0.64 14.22
C ASP A 79 8.28 1.21 12.82
N GLU A 80 7.10 0.99 12.21
CA GLU A 80 6.86 1.32 10.79
C GLU A 80 5.56 2.11 10.61
N HIS A 81 5.66 3.23 9.89
CA HIS A 81 4.51 4.04 9.50
C HIS A 81 4.28 3.94 8.00
N LEU A 82 3.12 3.44 7.59
CA LEU A 82 2.65 3.46 6.22
C LEU A 82 1.54 4.48 6.07
N SER A 83 1.63 5.33 5.07
CA SER A 83 0.54 6.20 4.62
C SER A 83 0.41 6.18 3.11
N GLY A 84 -0.81 6.20 2.59
CA GLY A 84 -1.04 6.04 1.16
C GLY A 84 -2.44 6.40 0.72
N LYS A 85 -2.66 6.21 -0.58
CA LYS A 85 -3.91 6.45 -1.27
C LYS A 85 -4.17 5.35 -2.29
N ILE A 86 -5.44 4.95 -2.36
CA ILE A 86 -5.98 4.07 -3.38
C ILE A 86 -6.99 4.87 -4.19
N ASP A 87 -6.79 4.93 -5.50
CA ASP A 87 -7.77 5.45 -6.44
C ASP A 87 -8.39 4.27 -7.19
N ALA A 88 -9.59 3.89 -6.76
CA ALA A 88 -10.34 2.75 -7.30
C ALA A 88 -10.81 2.98 -8.74
N TYR A 89 -11.06 4.24 -9.13
CA TYR A 89 -11.50 4.60 -10.48
C TYR A 89 -10.36 4.41 -11.48
N ASN A 90 -9.18 4.97 -11.16
CA ASN A 90 -7.99 4.86 -12.00
C ASN A 90 -7.19 3.58 -11.76
N LYS A 91 -7.60 2.78 -10.76
CA LYS A 91 -6.89 1.57 -10.31
C LYS A 91 -5.43 1.83 -9.94
N MET A 92 -5.19 2.95 -9.27
CA MET A 92 -3.87 3.38 -8.84
C MET A 92 -3.70 3.13 -7.33
N LEU A 93 -2.49 2.70 -6.95
CA LEU A 93 -2.04 2.59 -5.58
C LEU A 93 -0.77 3.41 -5.42
N SER A 94 -0.76 4.27 -4.41
CA SER A 94 0.44 4.96 -3.98
C SER A 94 0.57 4.90 -2.48
N PHE A 95 1.74 4.59 -1.96
CA PHE A 95 2.00 4.61 -0.53
C PHE A 95 3.44 4.98 -0.22
N LYS A 96 3.67 5.45 0.99
CA LYS A 96 4.98 5.73 1.55
C LYS A 96 5.12 4.97 2.86
N VAL A 97 6.26 4.32 3.02
CA VAL A 97 6.66 3.61 4.24
C VAL A 97 7.86 4.33 4.83
N GLU A 98 7.75 4.68 6.10
CA GLU A 98 8.84 5.20 6.92
C GLU A 98 9.20 4.12 7.96
N SER A 99 10.43 3.62 7.90
CA SER A 99 10.94 2.59 8.82
C SER A 99 12.37 2.91 9.25
N PRO A 100 12.73 2.78 10.54
CA PRO A 100 14.11 2.94 11.01
C PRO A 100 15.12 2.02 10.32
N ARG A 101 14.65 0.90 9.75
CA ARG A 101 15.52 -0.11 9.12
C ARG A 101 15.76 0.14 7.63
N SER A 102 14.72 0.58 6.91
CA SER A 102 14.77 0.74 5.45
C SER A 102 14.76 2.20 4.99
N GLY A 103 14.59 3.14 5.91
CA GLY A 103 14.47 4.57 5.62
C GLY A 103 13.09 4.92 5.09
N GLU A 104 13.05 5.88 4.17
CA GLU A 104 11.84 6.28 3.47
C GLU A 104 11.75 5.57 2.11
N THR A 105 10.61 4.93 1.87
CA THR A 105 10.30 4.26 0.61
C THR A 105 8.92 4.68 0.10
N GLU A 106 8.81 5.01 -1.17
CA GLU A 106 7.55 5.41 -1.83
C GLU A 106 7.24 4.46 -2.99
N PHE A 107 6.02 3.94 -3.06
CA PHE A 107 5.52 3.14 -4.17
C PHE A 107 4.45 3.90 -4.94
N VAL A 108 4.49 3.79 -6.26
CA VAL A 108 3.38 4.20 -7.14
C VAL A 108 3.20 3.11 -8.21
N GLY A 109 2.00 2.55 -8.28
CA GLY A 109 1.68 1.47 -9.22
C GLY A 109 0.21 1.43 -9.63
N CYS A 110 -0.07 0.57 -10.60
CA CYS A 110 -1.41 0.32 -11.13
C CYS A 110 -1.75 -1.17 -11.13
N LEU A 111 -3.05 -1.47 -11.02
CA LEU A 111 -3.64 -2.81 -11.05
C LEU A 111 -3.78 -3.36 -12.48
#